data_AF-A0A6N8IMQ7-F1
#
_entry.id   AF-A0A6N8IMQ7-F1
#
_cell.length_a   1.000
_cell.length_b   1.000
_cell.length_c   1.000
_cell.angle_alpha   90.00
_cell.angle_beta   90.00
_cell.angle_gamma   90.00
#
_symmetry.space_group_name_H-M   'P 1'
#
loop_
_entity.id
_entity.type
_entity.pdbx_description
1 polymer ?
#
loop_
_entity_poly.entity_id
_entity_poly.type
_entity_poly.pdbx_seq_one_letter_code
_entity_poly.pdbx_strand_id
1 'polypeptide(L)'
;MERITGPHQGFWIASHASESGDRFLGYAKICRRRPESYWDANCLVKLCGDDLHGDAGQAIAEVERRAQDQLRSLGAVQPAYA
;
A
#
# COMPACT_ATOMS: atom_id res chain seq x y z
N MET A 1 -10.82 6.71 -4.73
CA MET A 1 -9.86 7.65 -4.09
C MET A 1 -8.45 7.09 -4.18
N GLU A 2 -7.41 7.91 -4.32
CA GLU A 2 -6.00 7.47 -4.36
C GLU A 2 -5.13 8.25 -3.37
N ARG A 3 -4.03 7.63 -2.91
CA ARG A 3 -3.04 8.26 -2.04
C ARG A 3 -1.66 7.68 -2.29
N ILE A 4 -0.63 8.52 -2.31
CA ILE A 4 0.77 8.09 -2.40
C ILE A 4 1.51 8.59 -1.16
N THR A 5 2.17 7.69 -0.43
CA THR A 5 2.95 8.01 0.78
C THR A 5 4.35 7.38 0.74
N GLY A 6 5.28 7.99 1.50
CA GLY A 6 6.66 7.51 1.64
C GLY A 6 7.71 8.61 1.45
N PRO A 7 9.00 8.22 1.34
CA PRO A 7 9.49 6.85 1.37
C PRO A 7 9.44 6.22 2.78
N HIS A 8 8.99 4.96 2.85
CA HIS A 8 9.01 4.09 4.03
C HIS A 8 10.07 3.01 3.82
N GLN A 9 11.14 2.98 4.62
CA GLN A 9 12.27 2.03 4.43
C GLN A 9 12.84 2.02 2.99
N GLY A 10 12.83 3.18 2.32
CA GLY A 10 13.29 3.33 0.94
C GLY A 10 12.25 2.97 -0.14
N PHE A 11 11.01 2.64 0.24
CA PHE A 11 9.92 2.29 -0.68
C PHE A 11 8.76 3.29 -0.62
N TRP A 12 8.03 3.41 -1.72
CA TRP A 12 6.81 4.20 -1.82
C TRP A 12 5.58 3.30 -1.79
N ILE A 13 4.51 3.77 -1.18
CA ILE A 13 3.22 3.08 -1.13
C ILE A 13 2.23 3.92 -1.95
N ALA A 14 1.64 3.31 -2.98
CA ALA A 14 0.47 3.87 -3.66
C ALA A 14 -0.75 3.06 -3.23
N SER A 15 -1.79 3.74 -2.79
CA SER A 15 -3.01 3.15 -2.25
C SER A 15 -4.22 3.65 -3.00
N HIS A 16 -5.19 2.77 -3.19
CA HIS A 16 -6.45 3.06 -3.86
C HIS A 16 -7.60 2.40 -3.10
N ALA A 17 -8.69 3.13 -2.91
CA ALA A 17 -9.95 2.56 -2.46
C ALA A 17 -10.89 2.43 -3.66
N SER A 18 -11.38 1.21 -3.86
CA SER A 18 -12.36 0.85 -4.88
C SER A 18 -13.72 0.59 -4.23
N GLU A 19 -14.79 1.01 -4.91
CA GLU A 19 -16.16 0.80 -4.45
C GLU A 19 -16.57 -0.67 -4.62
N SER A 20 -17.26 -1.21 -3.62
CA SER A 20 -17.84 -2.55 -3.59
C SER A 20 -19.22 -2.46 -2.96
N GLY A 21 -20.22 -2.10 -3.78
CA GLY A 21 -21.57 -1.77 -3.29
C GLY A 21 -21.58 -0.40 -2.61
N ASP A 22 -22.08 -0.35 -1.37
CA ASP A 22 -22.11 0.83 -0.51
C ASP A 22 -20.85 0.96 0.37
N ARG A 23 -19.86 0.10 0.15
CA ARG A 23 -18.60 0.03 0.92
C ARG A 23 -17.37 0.14 0.03
N PHE A 24 -16.21 0.21 0.65
CA PHE A 24 -14.92 0.34 -0.02
C PHE A 24 -13.97 -0.77 0.37
N LEU A 25 -13.23 -1.30 -0.61
CA LEU A 25 -12.10 -2.19 -0.40
C LEU A 25 -10.80 -1.46 -0.76
N GLY A 26 -9.81 -1.58 0.12
CA GLY A 26 -8.50 -0.97 -0.07
C GLY A 26 -7.57 -1.85 -0.89
N TYR A 27 -6.70 -1.21 -1.67
CA TYR A 27 -5.59 -1.83 -2.36
C TYR A 27 -4.33 -0.99 -2.20
N ALA A 28 -3.17 -1.64 -2.10
CA ALA A 28 -1.89 -0.95 -2.04
C ALA A 28 -0.84 -1.60 -2.94
N LYS A 29 0.09 -0.79 -3.43
CA LYS A 29 1.26 -1.17 -4.21
C LYS A 29 2.51 -0.62 -3.55
N ILE A 30 3.51 -1.48 -3.31
CA ILE A 30 4.82 -1.09 -2.81
C ILE A 30 5.78 -0.93 -3.99
N CYS A 31 6.45 0.22 -4.11
CA CYS A 31 7.26 0.61 -5.25
C CYS A 31 8.66 1.07 -4.82
N ARG A 32 9.70 0.83 -5.64
CA ARG A 32 11.06 1.38 -5.35
C ARG A 32 11.18 2.87 -5.63
N ARG A 33 10.46 3.37 -6.64
CA ARG A 33 10.44 4.79 -7.00
C ARG A 33 9.06 5.35 -6.72
N ARG A 34 8.99 6.66 -6.46
CA ARG A 34 7.71 7.36 -6.29
C ARG A 34 6.90 7.22 -7.59
N PRO A 35 5.71 6.61 -7.56
CA PRO A 35 4.83 6.59 -8.72
C PRO A 35 4.08 7.92 -8.84
N GLU A 36 3.52 8.19 -10.01
CA GLU A 36 2.61 9.34 -10.23
C GLU A 36 1.18 9.01 -9.81
N SER A 37 0.74 7.77 -10.05
CA SER A 37 -0.60 7.26 -9.75
C SER A 37 -0.53 5.83 -9.21
N TYR A 38 -1.61 5.33 -8.60
CA TYR A 38 -1.72 3.92 -8.25
C TYR A 38 -1.71 3.02 -9.51
N TRP A 39 -2.27 3.50 -10.61
CA TRP A 39 -2.48 2.74 -11.84
C TRP A 39 -1.16 2.44 -12.54
N ASP A 40 -0.29 3.44 -12.69
CA ASP A 40 0.98 3.35 -13.43
C ASP A 40 2.17 2.96 -12.54
N ALA A 41 1.90 2.68 -11.26
CA ALA A 41 2.91 2.29 -10.31
C ALA A 41 3.60 0.96 -10.70
N ASN A 42 4.89 1.04 -11.04
CA ASN A 42 5.76 -0.12 -11.17
C ASN A 42 6.08 -0.68 -9.78
N CYS A 43 5.32 -1.70 -9.39
CA CYS A 43 5.29 -2.23 -8.03
C CYS A 43 6.06 -3.54 -7.89
N LEU A 44 6.70 -3.72 -6.73
CA LEU A 44 7.27 -4.99 -6.30
C LEU A 44 6.23 -5.90 -5.65
N VAL A 45 5.28 -5.32 -4.93
CA VAL A 45 4.26 -6.04 -4.16
C VAL A 45 2.91 -5.36 -4.37
N LYS A 46 1.86 -6.17 -4.49
CA LYS A 46 0.45 -5.73 -4.49
C LYS A 46 -0.24 -6.33 -3.27
N LEU A 47 -1.07 -5.54 -2.61
CA LEU A 47 -1.80 -5.92 -1.41
C LEU A 47 -3.27 -5.54 -1.58
N CYS A 48 -4.14 -6.35 -0.99
CA CYS A 48 -5.55 -6.09 -0.81
C CYS A 48 -5.83 -5.93 0.70
N GLY A 49 -6.80 -5.09 1.04
CA GLY A 49 -7.39 -5.06 2.37
C GLY A 49 -8.15 -6.36 2.67
N ASP A 50 -8.32 -6.67 3.94
CA ASP A 50 -9.10 -7.82 4.38
C ASP A 50 -10.58 -7.48 4.58
N ASP A 51 -10.89 -6.21 4.85
CA ASP A 51 -12.23 -5.78 5.23
C ASP A 51 -12.83 -4.75 4.26
N LEU A 52 -14.16 -4.73 4.21
CA LEU A 52 -14.94 -3.68 3.56
C LEU A 52 -15.30 -2.58 4.56
N HIS A 53 -14.95 -1.34 4.22
CA HIS A 53 -15.13 -0.17 5.08
C HIS A 53 -16.26 0.73 4.60
N GLY A 54 -16.83 1.51 5.52
CA GLY A 54 -17.90 2.47 5.20
C GLY A 54 -17.40 3.72 4.46
N ASP A 55 -16.10 4.00 4.52
CA ASP A 55 -15.49 5.10 3.78
C ASP A 55 -14.14 4.73 3.14
N ALA A 56 -13.84 5.41 2.04
CA ALA A 56 -12.62 5.20 1.26
C ALA A 56 -11.34 5.50 2.06
N GLY A 57 -11.39 6.39 3.04
CA GLY A 57 -10.26 6.78 3.88
C GLY A 57 -9.84 5.65 4.82
N GLN A 58 -10.80 4.96 5.44
CA GLN A 58 -10.59 3.77 6.26
C GLN A 58 -9.98 2.62 5.43
N ALA A 59 -10.54 2.36 4.25
CA ALA A 59 -10.01 1.36 3.33
C ALA A 59 -8.55 1.64 2.94
N ILE A 60 -8.20 2.90 2.65
CA ILE A 60 -6.81 3.31 2.39
C ILE A 60 -5.94 3.14 3.64
N ALA A 61 -6.40 3.57 4.81
CA ALA A 61 -5.63 3.49 6.05
C ALA A 61 -5.28 2.03 6.42
N GLU A 62 -6.21 1.10 6.20
CA GLU A 62 -5.97 -0.32 6.44
C GLU A 62 -4.82 -0.85 5.54
N VAL A 63 -4.91 -0.63 4.23
CA VAL A 63 -3.88 -1.15 3.30
C VAL A 63 -2.54 -0.43 3.42
N GLU A 64 -2.52 0.84 3.82
CA GLU A 64 -1.28 1.54 4.15
C GLU A 64 -0.60 0.92 5.38
N ARG A 65 -1.37 0.60 6.43
CA ARG A 65 -0.84 -0.10 7.61
C ARG A 65 -0.27 -1.47 7.23
N ARG A 66 -1.01 -2.26 6.45
CA ARG A 66 -0.56 -3.58 5.97
C ARG A 66 0.69 -3.49 5.11
N ALA A 67 0.77 -2.51 4.21
CA ALA A 67 1.95 -2.28 3.40
C ALA A 67 3.18 -1.93 4.26
N GLN A 68 3.01 -1.14 5.32
CA GLN A 68 4.10 -0.86 6.27
C GLN A 68 4.48 -2.10 7.10
N ASP A 69 3.53 -2.93 7.51
CA ASP A 69 3.78 -4.23 8.16
C ASP A 69 4.60 -5.16 7.24
N GLN A 70 4.24 -5.21 5.95
CA GLN A 70 4.97 -5.96 4.94
C GLN A 70 6.40 -5.44 4.77
N LEU A 71 6.58 -4.12 4.72
CA LEU A 71 7.92 -3.52 4.64
C LEU A 71 8.78 -3.85 5.86
N ARG A 72 8.23 -3.75 7.07
CA ARG A 72 8.92 -4.17 8.31
C ARG A 72 9.36 -5.63 8.24
N SER A 73 8.49 -6.50 7.73
CA SER A 73 8.79 -7.93 7.56
C SER A 73 9.89 -8.16 6.51
N LEU A 74 9.92 -7.39 5.42
CA LEU A 74 10.98 -7.45 4.42
C LEU A 74 12.32 -6.90 4.94
N GLY A 75 12.29 -5.80 5.70
CA GLY A 75 13.46 -5.21 6.32
C GLY A 75 14.07 -6.09 7.41
N ALA A 76 13.25 -6.86 8.12
CA ALA A 76 13.70 -7.86 9.10
C ALA A 76 14.41 -9.07 8.46
N VAL A 77 14.29 -9.26 7.14
CA VAL A 77 14.85 -10.40 6.39
C VAL A 77 16.10 -10.03 5.59
N GLN A 78 16.55 -8.77 5.56
CA GLN A 78 17.85 -8.46 4.95
C GLN A 78 18.99 -9.01 5.83
N PRO A 79 19.82 -9.95 5.34
CA PRO A 79 21.09 -10.23 5.99
C PRO A 79 21.99 -9.01 5.81
N ALA A 80 22.79 -8.73 6.84
CA ALA A 80 23.91 -7.82 6.78
C ALA A 80 24.80 -8.18 5.58
N TYR A 81 24.69 -7.43 4.49
CA TYR A 81 25.76 -7.36 3.51
C TYR A 81 26.69 -6.23 3.97
N ALA A 82 27.67 -6.65 4.78
CA ALA A 82 28.91 -5.94 5.05
C ALA A 82 29.89 -6.11 3.87
#